data_AF-A0A529WD45-F1
#
_entry.id   AF-A0A529WD45-F1
#
_cell.length_a   1.000
_cell.length_b   1.000
_cell.length_c   1.000
_cell.angle_alpha   90.00
_cell.angle_beta   90.00
_cell.angle_gamma   90.00
#
_symmetry.space_group_name_H-M   'P 1'
#
loop_
_entity.id
_entity.type
_entity.pdbx_description
1 polymer ?
#
loop_
_entity_poly.entity_id
_entity_poly.type
_entity_poly.pdbx_seq_one_letter_code
_entity_poly.pdbx_strand_id
1 'polypeptide(L)'
;MGTAENGAAAWKSDLLLALLAALLALAVDAWTGFGQLTDAGGDNDNLLRLVEVRDLLAGQGWFDLRQYRMGLEGGFVMHWSRLVDAPIAAIVLAASALTGSRPLAEDVAQVLWPALLFWSTLFFTARAARGFGGAGAVLPAILVGGAGYYFLGIYDPGALDHHNVQLMLTMASLALLLEAPARRWAALLSGLCAALTLAVGMETVPYVATIGVCVSRLFVADRSGERTIARDFGLGFAGVAALVFVATIPPPAWGVAECDAFSVAQFVVAAIAGVGLAAIALVEPAAGSRQRRLALLAALGVVLGAVVAALFPQCLSAPYANLDPRLKELWLDHIDEAQSLFTLLAQDPA
;
A
#
# COMPACT_ATOMS: atom_id res chain seq x y z
N MET A 1 -11.72 -27.37 21.46
CA MET A 1 -12.79 -27.03 20.49
C MET A 1 -13.37 -25.63 20.69
N GLY A 2 -13.51 -25.10 21.92
CA GLY A 2 -14.10 -23.76 22.14
C GLY A 2 -13.30 -22.52 21.70
N THR A 3 -11.97 -22.58 21.52
CA THR A 3 -11.17 -21.41 21.08
C THR A 3 -11.29 -21.14 19.58
N ALA A 4 -11.46 -22.19 18.77
CA ALA A 4 -11.61 -22.06 17.32
C ALA A 4 -13.02 -21.57 16.92
N GLU A 5 -14.06 -22.01 17.64
CA GLU A 5 -15.44 -21.51 17.45
C GLU A 5 -15.55 -20.02 17.82
N ASN A 6 -14.93 -19.60 18.91
CA ASN A 6 -14.89 -18.18 19.31
C ASN A 6 -14.13 -17.30 18.30
N GLY A 7 -13.03 -17.81 17.71
CA GLY A 7 -12.28 -17.09 16.67
C GLY A 7 -13.02 -16.99 15.34
N ALA A 8 -13.74 -18.04 14.93
CA ALA A 8 -14.54 -18.04 13.70
C ALA A 8 -15.79 -17.16 13.82
N ALA A 9 -16.45 -17.16 14.98
CA ALA A 9 -17.57 -16.26 15.28
C ALA A 9 -17.12 -14.79 15.29
N ALA A 10 -15.96 -14.49 15.87
CA ALA A 10 -15.40 -13.13 15.91
C ALA A 10 -15.06 -12.60 14.50
N TRP A 11 -14.44 -13.42 13.65
CA TRP A 11 -14.13 -13.02 12.26
C TRP A 11 -15.39 -12.65 11.48
N LYS A 12 -16.45 -13.47 11.58
CA LYS A 12 -17.73 -13.19 10.91
C LYS A 12 -18.35 -11.89 11.42
N SER A 13 -18.29 -11.62 12.72
CA SER A 13 -18.79 -10.36 13.28
C SER A 13 -18.00 -9.14 12.81
N ASP A 14 -16.66 -9.23 12.76
CA ASP A 14 -15.81 -8.13 12.28
C ASP A 14 -16.11 -7.82 10.80
N LEU A 15 -16.26 -8.88 9.99
CA LEU A 15 -16.60 -8.79 8.57
C LEU A 15 -17.97 -8.15 8.33
N LEU A 16 -18.99 -8.57 9.08
CA LEU A 16 -20.34 -8.04 8.96
C LEU A 16 -20.42 -6.59 9.42
N LEU A 17 -19.76 -6.22 10.52
CA LEU A 17 -19.75 -4.82 10.99
C LEU A 17 -19.06 -3.90 10.00
N ALA A 18 -17.90 -4.31 9.45
CA ALA A 18 -17.21 -3.56 8.41
C ALA A 18 -18.09 -3.43 7.15
N LEU A 19 -18.80 -4.51 6.77
CA LEU A 19 -19.69 -4.49 5.61
C LEU A 19 -20.86 -3.52 5.83
N LEU A 20 -21.50 -3.55 7.00
CA LEU A 20 -22.60 -2.64 7.31
C LEU A 20 -22.16 -1.17 7.28
N ALA A 21 -20.97 -0.86 7.81
CA ALA A 21 -20.41 0.49 7.75
C ALA A 21 -20.09 0.93 6.31
N ALA A 22 -19.50 0.04 5.50
CA ALA A 22 -19.24 0.32 4.09
C ALA A 22 -20.53 0.51 3.27
N LEU A 23 -21.55 -0.32 3.51
CA LEU A 23 -22.86 -0.17 2.88
C LEU A 23 -23.57 1.11 3.32
N LEU A 24 -23.39 1.55 4.56
CA LEU A 24 -23.93 2.82 5.04
C LEU A 24 -23.28 4.00 4.30
N ALA A 25 -21.94 4.02 4.18
CA ALA A 25 -21.24 5.04 3.41
C ALA A 25 -21.72 5.07 1.95
N LEU A 26 -21.75 3.90 1.29
CA LEU A 26 -22.26 3.77 -0.06
C LEU A 26 -23.73 4.22 -0.21
N ALA A 27 -24.57 3.96 0.81
CA ALA A 27 -25.95 4.42 0.80
C ALA A 27 -26.06 5.95 0.94
N VAL A 28 -25.16 6.59 1.68
CA VAL A 28 -25.04 8.06 1.74
C VAL A 28 -24.62 8.62 0.39
N ASP A 29 -23.64 8.01 -0.27
CA ASP A 29 -23.19 8.43 -1.60
C ASP A 29 -24.29 8.26 -2.65
N ALA A 30 -25.02 7.15 -2.60
CA ALA A 30 -26.18 6.90 -3.46
C ALA A 30 -27.33 7.89 -3.19
N TRP A 31 -27.58 8.23 -1.92
CA TRP A 31 -28.59 9.21 -1.53
C TRP A 31 -28.25 10.63 -1.99
N THR A 32 -26.96 10.98 -2.00
CA THR A 32 -26.45 12.27 -2.49
C THR A 32 -26.23 12.29 -4.00
N GLY A 33 -26.40 11.15 -4.68
CA GLY A 33 -26.42 11.05 -6.13
C GLY A 33 -25.05 10.83 -6.79
N PHE A 34 -24.04 10.39 -6.04
CA PHE A 34 -22.67 10.18 -6.56
C PHE A 34 -22.07 11.42 -7.22
N GLY A 35 -22.16 12.58 -6.55
CA GLY A 35 -21.71 13.87 -7.11
C GLY A 35 -20.29 13.84 -7.67
N GLN A 36 -19.38 13.13 -7.01
CA GLN A 36 -17.98 12.97 -7.38
C GLN A 36 -17.77 12.34 -8.77
N LEU A 37 -18.73 11.56 -9.28
CA LEU A 37 -18.65 10.98 -10.63
C LEU A 37 -18.91 12.01 -11.73
N THR A 38 -19.62 13.09 -11.41
CA THR A 38 -19.94 14.17 -12.37
C THR A 38 -19.03 15.38 -12.20
N ASP A 39 -18.54 15.61 -11.00
CA ASP A 39 -17.56 16.64 -10.68
C ASP A 39 -16.46 16.06 -9.78
N ALA A 40 -15.29 15.81 -10.36
CA ALA A 40 -14.13 15.29 -9.64
C ALA A 40 -13.49 16.33 -8.68
N GLY A 41 -14.04 17.55 -8.58
CA GLY A 41 -13.56 18.56 -7.64
C GLY A 41 -12.13 19.05 -7.92
N GLY A 42 -11.63 18.86 -9.16
CA GLY A 42 -10.26 19.18 -9.55
C GLY A 42 -9.23 18.08 -9.27
N ASP A 43 -9.67 16.89 -8.84
CA ASP A 43 -8.79 15.73 -8.64
C ASP A 43 -8.32 15.16 -10.00
N ASN A 44 -7.10 15.51 -10.37
CA ASN A 44 -6.52 15.09 -11.64
C ASN A 44 -6.00 13.66 -11.62
N ASP A 45 -5.66 13.12 -10.44
CA ASP A 45 -5.00 11.82 -10.33
C ASP A 45 -6.02 10.70 -10.55
N ASN A 46 -7.19 10.83 -9.94
CA ASN A 46 -8.32 9.92 -10.15
C ASN A 46 -8.77 9.89 -11.63
N LEU A 47 -8.87 11.06 -12.26
CA LEU A 47 -9.24 11.17 -13.67
C LEU A 47 -8.17 10.57 -14.60
N LEU A 48 -6.90 10.88 -14.33
CA LEU A 48 -5.78 10.35 -15.12
C LEU A 48 -5.66 8.84 -14.96
N ARG A 49 -5.92 8.29 -13.77
CA ARG A 49 -5.96 6.83 -13.54
C ARG A 49 -6.99 6.17 -14.44
N LEU A 50 -8.17 6.75 -14.58
CA LEU A 50 -9.20 6.22 -15.49
C LEU A 50 -8.72 6.26 -16.95
N VAL A 51 -7.97 7.28 -17.36
CA VAL A 51 -7.34 7.34 -18.69
C VAL A 51 -6.32 6.21 -18.86
N GLU A 52 -5.44 5.96 -17.88
CA GLU A 52 -4.48 4.85 -17.93
C GLU A 52 -5.17 3.48 -18.09
N VAL A 53 -6.25 3.28 -17.34
CA VAL A 53 -7.07 2.06 -17.39
C VAL A 53 -7.75 1.92 -18.76
N ARG A 54 -8.28 3.01 -19.32
CA ARG A 54 -8.84 3.02 -20.69
C ARG A 54 -7.77 2.66 -21.72
N ASP A 55 -6.56 3.17 -21.59
CA ASP A 55 -5.46 2.91 -22.53
C ASP A 55 -4.99 1.46 -22.45
N LEU A 56 -4.84 0.91 -21.25
CA LEU A 56 -4.58 -0.52 -21.07
C LEU A 56 -5.65 -1.38 -21.76
N LEU A 57 -6.93 -1.01 -21.60
CA LEU A 57 -8.05 -1.74 -22.19
C LEU A 57 -8.19 -1.52 -23.70
N ALA A 58 -7.65 -0.42 -24.23
CA ALA A 58 -7.55 -0.13 -25.65
C ALA A 58 -6.35 -0.81 -26.33
N GLY A 59 -5.53 -1.54 -25.57
CA GLY A 59 -4.42 -2.33 -26.10
C GLY A 59 -3.03 -1.72 -25.87
N GLN A 60 -2.91 -0.67 -25.05
CA GLN A 60 -1.60 -0.22 -24.57
C GLN A 60 -0.89 -1.37 -23.85
N GLY A 61 0.42 -1.51 -24.11
CA GLY A 61 1.21 -2.61 -23.58
C GLY A 61 1.20 -2.63 -22.05
N TRP A 62 1.27 -3.83 -21.46
CA TRP A 62 1.29 -4.01 -20.01
C TRP A 62 2.39 -3.20 -19.32
N PHE A 63 3.60 -3.20 -19.88
CA PHE A 63 4.74 -2.43 -19.36
C PHE A 63 4.83 -0.99 -19.90
N ASP A 64 3.89 -0.57 -20.76
CA ASP A 64 3.85 0.79 -21.27
C ASP A 64 2.98 1.65 -20.35
N LEU A 65 3.62 2.42 -19.48
CA LEU A 65 3.00 3.39 -18.57
C LEU A 65 3.03 4.82 -19.13
N ARG A 66 3.30 4.99 -20.43
CA ARG A 66 3.39 6.30 -21.05
C ARG A 66 2.00 6.87 -21.32
N GLN A 67 1.76 8.08 -20.83
CA GLN A 67 0.62 8.91 -21.16
C GLN A 67 0.99 9.82 -22.33
N TYR A 68 0.77 9.33 -23.55
CA TYR A 68 1.15 10.03 -24.79
C TYR A 68 0.43 11.37 -25.00
N ARG A 69 -0.67 11.58 -24.29
CA ARG A 69 -1.48 12.82 -24.34
C ARG A 69 -1.06 13.86 -23.30
N MET A 70 -0.12 13.51 -22.41
CA MET A 70 0.29 14.34 -21.28
C MET A 70 1.72 14.83 -21.43
N GLY A 71 1.97 16.11 -21.19
CA GLY A 71 3.31 16.70 -21.25
C GLY A 71 3.74 17.16 -22.64
N LEU A 72 5.05 17.15 -22.88
CA LEU A 72 5.65 17.55 -24.15
C LEU A 72 5.49 16.46 -25.24
N GLU A 73 5.94 16.76 -26.46
CA GLU A 73 5.97 15.79 -27.55
C GLU A 73 6.65 14.49 -27.12
N GLY A 74 5.96 13.36 -27.32
CA GLY A 74 6.39 12.04 -26.85
C GLY A 74 5.79 11.60 -25.52
N GLY A 75 5.04 12.45 -24.83
CA GLY A 75 4.30 12.09 -23.62
C GLY A 75 5.16 11.97 -22.35
N PHE A 76 4.50 11.61 -21.25
CA PHE A 76 5.12 11.42 -19.94
C PHE A 76 4.96 9.97 -19.46
N VAL A 77 5.96 9.40 -18.78
CA VAL A 77 5.85 8.05 -18.20
C VAL A 77 5.34 8.19 -16.77
N MET A 78 4.20 7.57 -16.48
CA MET A 78 3.63 7.58 -15.13
C MET A 78 4.40 6.62 -14.23
N HIS A 79 4.64 7.04 -12.99
CA HIS A 79 5.30 6.24 -11.96
C HIS A 79 4.34 5.20 -11.31
N TRP A 80 3.08 5.19 -11.74
CA TRP A 80 2.02 4.39 -11.16
C TRP A 80 2.07 2.92 -11.56
N SER A 81 1.75 2.04 -10.60
CA SER A 81 1.84 0.60 -10.80
C SER A 81 0.61 0.00 -11.49
N ARG A 82 0.83 -0.93 -12.43
CA ARG A 82 -0.21 -1.80 -13.00
C ARG A 82 -0.97 -2.65 -11.98
N LEU A 83 -0.45 -2.76 -10.75
CA LEU A 83 -1.15 -3.43 -9.65
C LEU A 83 -2.48 -2.77 -9.29
N VAL A 84 -2.65 -1.48 -9.59
CA VAL A 84 -3.90 -0.73 -9.37
C VAL A 84 -4.77 -0.75 -10.63
N ASP A 85 -4.17 -0.53 -11.79
CA ASP A 85 -4.92 -0.45 -13.06
C ASP A 85 -5.60 -1.77 -13.39
N ALA A 86 -4.92 -2.91 -13.20
CA ALA A 86 -5.40 -4.19 -13.67
C ALA A 86 -6.68 -4.67 -12.94
N PRO A 87 -6.79 -4.55 -11.60
CA PRO A 87 -8.05 -4.80 -10.91
C PRO A 87 -9.20 -3.89 -11.36
N ILE A 88 -8.95 -2.59 -11.55
CA ILE A 88 -9.97 -1.65 -12.03
C ILE A 88 -10.41 -2.06 -13.44
N ALA A 89 -9.46 -2.34 -14.33
CA ALA A 89 -9.71 -2.83 -15.68
C ALA A 89 -10.53 -4.12 -15.70
N ALA A 90 -10.26 -5.05 -14.78
CA ALA A 90 -11.03 -6.28 -14.64
C ALA A 90 -12.48 -6.03 -14.23
N ILE A 91 -12.73 -5.08 -13.32
CA ILE A 91 -14.09 -4.65 -12.96
C ILE A 91 -14.81 -4.09 -14.19
N VAL A 92 -14.16 -3.19 -14.94
CA VAL A 92 -14.75 -2.61 -16.15
C VAL A 92 -15.05 -3.69 -17.19
N LEU A 93 -14.16 -4.66 -17.42
CA LEU A 93 -14.41 -5.76 -18.35
C LEU A 93 -15.59 -6.64 -17.92
N ALA A 94 -15.65 -7.03 -16.64
CA ALA A 94 -16.73 -7.84 -16.11
C ALA A 94 -18.08 -7.12 -16.19
N ALA A 95 -18.13 -5.86 -15.77
CA ALA A 95 -19.35 -5.05 -15.84
C ALA A 95 -19.76 -4.77 -17.29
N SER A 96 -18.80 -4.56 -18.20
CA SER A 96 -19.09 -4.41 -19.64
C SER A 96 -19.72 -5.67 -20.21
N ALA A 97 -19.20 -6.85 -19.84
CA ALA A 97 -19.73 -8.13 -20.30
C ALA A 97 -21.16 -8.41 -19.78
N LEU A 98 -21.47 -7.94 -18.56
CA LEU A 98 -22.79 -8.12 -17.94
C LEU A 98 -23.84 -7.12 -18.46
N THR A 99 -23.43 -5.88 -18.73
CA THR A 99 -24.35 -4.78 -19.05
C THR A 99 -24.42 -4.44 -20.54
N GLY A 100 -23.41 -4.84 -21.32
CA GLY A 100 -23.24 -4.41 -22.71
C GLY A 100 -22.87 -2.94 -22.89
N SER A 101 -22.60 -2.20 -21.80
CA SER A 101 -22.33 -0.76 -21.82
C SER A 101 -20.99 -0.47 -21.17
N ARG A 102 -20.04 0.03 -21.98
CA ARG A 102 -18.71 0.40 -21.51
C ARG A 102 -18.72 1.63 -20.57
N PRO A 103 -19.46 2.72 -20.86
CA PRO A 103 -19.55 3.85 -19.94
C PRO A 103 -20.12 3.45 -18.57
N LEU A 104 -21.21 2.66 -18.56
CA LEU A 104 -21.80 2.17 -17.31
C LEU A 104 -20.81 1.28 -16.54
N ALA A 105 -19.99 0.50 -17.24
CA ALA A 105 -18.98 -0.33 -16.60
C ALA A 105 -17.86 0.49 -15.93
N GLU A 106 -17.52 1.66 -16.47
CA GLU A 106 -16.58 2.60 -15.85
C GLU A 106 -17.19 3.26 -14.61
N ASP A 107 -18.47 3.65 -14.66
CA ASP A 107 -19.20 4.13 -13.47
C ASP A 107 -19.25 3.06 -12.38
N VAL A 108 -19.52 1.80 -12.76
CA VAL A 108 -19.48 0.67 -11.83
C VAL A 108 -18.10 0.50 -11.21
N ALA A 109 -17.02 0.64 -11.99
CA ALA A 109 -15.66 0.54 -11.45
C ALA A 109 -15.33 1.68 -10.49
N GLN A 110 -15.72 2.92 -10.83
CA GLN A 110 -15.54 4.10 -9.99
C GLN A 110 -16.26 4.02 -8.65
N VAL A 111 -17.38 3.29 -8.57
CA VAL A 111 -18.08 3.05 -7.30
C VAL A 111 -17.54 1.81 -6.58
N LEU A 112 -17.41 0.70 -7.30
CA LEU A 112 -17.15 -0.61 -6.70
C LEU A 112 -15.71 -0.73 -6.18
N TRP A 113 -14.73 -0.20 -6.90
CA TRP A 113 -13.31 -0.27 -6.50
C TRP A 113 -13.06 0.38 -5.13
N PRO A 114 -13.34 1.67 -4.92
CA PRO A 114 -13.10 2.32 -3.63
C PRO A 114 -13.98 1.72 -2.52
N ALA A 115 -15.24 1.35 -2.81
CA ALA A 115 -16.11 0.72 -1.81
C ALA A 115 -15.58 -0.64 -1.31
N LEU A 116 -15.03 -1.48 -2.19
CA LEU A 116 -14.41 -2.75 -1.81
C LEU A 116 -13.16 -2.53 -0.95
N LEU A 117 -12.36 -1.51 -1.27
CA LEU A 117 -11.17 -1.16 -0.50
C LEU A 117 -11.52 -0.54 0.84
N PHE A 118 -12.56 0.29 0.92
CA PHE A 118 -13.06 0.85 2.17
C PHE A 118 -13.53 -0.25 3.12
N TRP A 119 -14.36 -1.16 2.62
CA TRP A 119 -14.81 -2.33 3.36
C TRP A 119 -13.63 -3.17 3.87
N SER A 120 -12.65 -3.46 3.00
CA SER A 120 -11.47 -4.24 3.35
C SER A 120 -10.60 -3.54 4.40
N THR A 121 -10.43 -2.23 4.29
CA THR A 121 -9.67 -1.41 5.24
C THR A 121 -10.33 -1.40 6.61
N LEU A 122 -11.66 -1.19 6.65
CA LEU A 122 -12.45 -1.27 7.87
C LEU A 122 -12.37 -2.65 8.50
N PHE A 123 -12.42 -3.70 7.69
CA PHE A 123 -12.29 -5.06 8.14
C PHE A 123 -10.94 -5.28 8.83
N PHE A 124 -9.83 -4.93 8.20
CA PHE A 124 -8.51 -5.06 8.83
C PHE A 124 -8.31 -4.13 10.02
N THR A 125 -8.94 -2.95 10.02
CA THR A 125 -8.98 -2.05 11.17
C THR A 125 -9.67 -2.71 12.37
N ALA A 126 -10.83 -3.35 12.15
CA ALA A 126 -11.54 -4.12 13.17
C ALA A 126 -10.69 -5.29 13.69
N ARG A 127 -10.00 -6.00 12.78
CA ARG A 127 -9.09 -7.09 13.14
C ARG A 127 -7.94 -6.62 14.03
N ALA A 128 -7.30 -5.51 13.67
CA ALA A 128 -6.21 -4.92 14.43
C ALA A 128 -6.69 -4.39 15.80
N ALA A 129 -7.81 -3.68 15.84
CA ALA A 129 -8.42 -3.19 17.08
C ALA A 129 -8.75 -4.33 18.04
N ARG A 130 -9.29 -5.45 17.53
CA ARG A 130 -9.53 -6.65 18.33
C ARG A 130 -8.23 -7.25 18.87
N GLY A 131 -7.18 -7.27 18.05
CA GLY A 131 -5.86 -7.77 18.45
C GLY A 131 -5.26 -6.98 19.61
N PHE A 132 -5.41 -5.65 19.62
CA PHE A 132 -4.88 -4.78 20.67
C PHE A 132 -5.78 -4.65 21.89
N GLY A 133 -7.07 -4.38 21.69
CA GLY A 133 -8.01 -3.99 22.75
C GLY A 133 -9.14 -4.98 23.00
N GLY A 134 -9.12 -6.15 22.36
CA GLY A 134 -10.18 -7.14 22.47
C GLY A 134 -11.50 -6.72 21.82
N ALA A 135 -12.59 -7.44 22.14
CA ALA A 135 -13.88 -7.24 21.47
C ALA A 135 -14.48 -5.84 21.66
N GLY A 136 -14.24 -5.21 22.81
CA GLY A 136 -14.76 -3.87 23.13
C GLY A 136 -14.16 -2.76 22.27
N ALA A 137 -12.97 -2.97 21.70
CA ALA A 137 -12.30 -1.97 20.86
C ALA A 137 -12.81 -1.95 19.40
N VAL A 138 -13.52 -2.99 18.95
CA VAL A 138 -13.91 -3.16 17.54
C VAL A 138 -14.91 -2.10 17.10
N LEU A 139 -16.02 -1.93 17.82
CA LEU A 139 -17.05 -0.97 17.43
C LEU A 139 -16.53 0.48 17.43
N PRO A 140 -15.81 0.97 18.46
CA PRO A 140 -15.18 2.29 18.40
C PRO A 140 -14.21 2.45 17.22
N ALA A 141 -13.41 1.42 16.92
CA ALA A 141 -12.48 1.47 15.81
C ALA A 141 -13.18 1.55 14.44
N ILE A 142 -14.29 0.83 14.24
CA ILE A 142 -15.08 0.91 13.02
C ILE A 142 -15.77 2.27 12.90
N LEU A 143 -16.33 2.81 13.99
CA LEU A 143 -17.03 4.09 13.96
C LEU A 143 -16.08 5.28 13.74
N VAL A 144 -15.04 5.38 14.57
CA VAL A 144 -14.07 6.48 14.49
C VAL A 144 -13.18 6.32 13.26
N GLY A 145 -12.66 5.11 13.02
CA GLY A 145 -11.85 4.82 11.85
C GLY A 145 -12.64 4.97 10.56
N GLY A 146 -13.87 4.47 10.51
CA GLY A 146 -14.75 4.62 9.35
C GLY A 146 -15.10 6.07 9.05
N ALA A 147 -15.41 6.87 10.07
CA ALA A 147 -15.61 8.31 9.89
C ALA A 147 -14.33 8.98 9.39
N GLY A 148 -13.18 8.68 10.01
CA GLY A 148 -11.89 9.23 9.59
C GLY A 148 -11.56 8.91 8.13
N TYR A 149 -11.69 7.64 7.73
CA TYR A 149 -11.46 7.21 6.35
C TYR A 149 -12.45 7.81 5.36
N TYR A 150 -13.71 7.97 5.75
CA TYR A 150 -14.74 8.61 4.91
C TYR A 150 -14.40 10.08 4.67
N PHE A 151 -14.09 10.84 5.73
CA PHE A 151 -13.76 12.27 5.60
C PHE A 151 -12.39 12.55 4.99
N LEU A 152 -11.52 11.54 4.87
CA LEU A 152 -10.29 11.66 4.09
C LEU A 152 -10.54 11.68 2.58
N GLY A 153 -11.71 11.26 2.10
CA GLY A 153 -12.08 11.30 0.67
C GLY A 153 -11.39 10.26 -0.22
N ILE A 154 -10.34 9.57 0.25
CA ILE A 154 -9.59 8.58 -0.55
C ILE A 154 -10.41 7.34 -0.92
N TYR A 155 -11.60 7.15 -0.33
CA TYR A 155 -12.54 6.06 -0.62
C TYR A 155 -13.85 6.55 -1.26
N ASP A 156 -13.92 7.81 -1.67
CA ASP A 156 -15.10 8.34 -2.33
C ASP A 156 -15.36 7.64 -3.68
N PRO A 157 -16.61 7.61 -4.16
CA PRO A 157 -16.89 7.24 -5.54
C PRO A 157 -16.02 8.06 -6.51
N GLY A 158 -15.33 7.39 -7.44
CA GLY A 158 -14.37 8.03 -8.35
C GLY A 158 -12.94 8.06 -7.82
N ALA A 159 -12.69 7.74 -6.54
CA ALA A 159 -11.34 7.62 -5.99
C ALA A 159 -10.66 6.34 -6.50
N LEU A 160 -10.08 6.42 -7.69
CA LEU A 160 -9.37 5.34 -8.38
C LEU A 160 -7.86 5.34 -8.10
N ASP A 161 -7.33 6.40 -7.51
CA ASP A 161 -5.91 6.54 -7.24
C ASP A 161 -5.42 5.61 -6.10
N HIS A 162 -4.10 5.53 -5.93
CA HIS A 162 -3.40 4.48 -5.21
C HIS A 162 -3.45 4.59 -3.67
N HIS A 163 -3.82 5.74 -3.12
CA HIS A 163 -3.88 5.98 -1.68
C HIS A 163 -4.78 4.97 -0.93
N ASN A 164 -5.94 4.62 -1.50
CA ASN A 164 -6.90 3.70 -0.88
C ASN A 164 -6.34 2.29 -0.66
N VAL A 165 -5.70 1.73 -1.70
CA VAL A 165 -5.18 0.36 -1.69
C VAL A 165 -3.94 0.28 -0.83
N GLN A 166 -3.14 1.36 -0.77
CA GLN A 166 -1.99 1.42 0.13
C GLN A 166 -2.38 1.41 1.60
N LEU A 167 -3.38 2.23 1.98
CA LEU A 167 -3.88 2.22 3.35
C LEU A 167 -4.52 0.87 3.69
N MET A 168 -5.28 0.29 2.76
CA MET A 168 -5.85 -1.05 2.90
C MET A 168 -4.76 -2.10 3.16
N LEU A 169 -3.71 -2.15 2.33
CA LEU A 169 -2.59 -3.09 2.45
C LEU A 169 -1.79 -2.86 3.73
N THR A 170 -1.64 -1.61 4.16
CA THR A 170 -0.95 -1.24 5.42
C THR A 170 -1.73 -1.78 6.62
N MET A 171 -3.04 -1.56 6.65
CA MET A 171 -3.91 -2.10 7.70
C MET A 171 -3.99 -3.62 7.67
N ALA A 172 -4.01 -4.23 6.48
CA ALA A 172 -3.92 -5.68 6.32
C ALA A 172 -2.61 -6.22 6.92
N SER A 173 -1.48 -5.60 6.58
CA SER A 173 -0.16 -6.00 7.08
C SER A 173 -0.10 -5.97 8.61
N LEU A 174 -0.62 -4.90 9.24
CA LEU A 174 -0.70 -4.76 10.69
C LEU A 174 -1.60 -5.83 11.32
N ALA A 175 -2.82 -5.99 10.82
CA ALA A 175 -3.77 -6.97 11.34
C ALA A 175 -3.24 -8.41 11.26
N LEU A 176 -2.60 -8.74 10.14
CA LEU A 176 -2.00 -10.06 9.91
C LEU A 176 -0.82 -10.33 10.86
N LEU A 177 -0.01 -9.33 11.21
CA LEU A 177 1.03 -9.50 12.23
C LEU A 177 0.47 -9.79 13.61
N LEU A 178 -0.61 -9.12 13.99
CA LEU A 178 -1.28 -9.39 15.27
C LEU A 178 -1.87 -10.80 15.33
N GLU A 179 -2.23 -11.37 14.18
CA GLU A 179 -2.71 -12.75 14.06
C GLU A 179 -1.58 -13.80 13.95
N ALA A 180 -0.36 -13.39 13.62
CA ALA A 180 0.75 -14.30 13.30
C ALA A 180 1.10 -15.31 14.41
N PRO A 181 1.05 -14.97 15.72
CA PRO A 181 1.26 -15.95 16.78
C PRO A 181 0.24 -17.11 16.77
N ALA A 182 -0.99 -16.84 16.31
CA ALA A 182 -2.06 -17.83 16.23
C ALA A 182 -2.16 -18.49 14.84
N ARG A 183 -1.69 -17.82 13.79
CA ARG A 183 -1.84 -18.23 12.39
C ARG A 183 -0.52 -18.14 11.65
N ARG A 184 0.12 -19.30 11.47
CA ARG A 184 1.45 -19.42 10.84
C ARG A 184 1.62 -18.70 9.49
N TRP A 185 0.57 -18.63 8.68
CA TRP A 185 0.62 -18.00 7.35
C TRP A 185 0.50 -16.47 7.41
N ALA A 186 0.04 -15.89 8.52
CA ALA A 186 -0.29 -14.48 8.59
C ALA A 186 0.96 -13.59 8.53
N ALA A 187 2.09 -14.02 9.11
CA ALA A 187 3.37 -13.33 8.97
C ALA A 187 3.82 -13.21 7.50
N LEU A 188 3.73 -14.32 6.73
CA LEU A 188 4.05 -14.32 5.30
C LEU A 188 3.16 -13.35 4.52
N LEU A 189 1.84 -13.39 4.77
CA LEU A 189 0.91 -12.48 4.10
C LEU A 189 1.08 -11.03 4.54
N SER A 190 1.50 -10.77 5.77
CA SER A 190 1.85 -9.41 6.20
C SER A 190 3.04 -8.86 5.41
N GLY A 191 4.09 -9.67 5.22
CA GLY A 191 5.24 -9.32 4.39
C GLY A 191 4.84 -9.08 2.93
N LEU A 192 3.93 -9.90 2.41
CA LEU A 192 3.33 -9.70 1.10
C LEU A 192 2.62 -8.35 1.00
N CYS A 193 1.76 -8.00 1.97
CA CYS A 193 1.06 -6.71 1.97
C CYS A 193 2.03 -5.53 2.04
N ALA A 194 3.10 -5.65 2.83
CA ALA A 194 4.15 -4.65 2.93
C ALA A 194 4.93 -4.46 1.61
N ALA A 195 5.15 -5.54 0.86
CA ALA A 195 5.78 -5.46 -0.46
C ALA A 195 4.85 -4.87 -1.52
N LEU A 196 3.58 -5.25 -1.50
CA LEU A 196 2.60 -4.72 -2.45
C LEU A 196 2.38 -3.22 -2.23
N THR A 197 2.24 -2.76 -0.98
CA THR A 197 2.02 -1.33 -0.72
C THR A 197 3.21 -0.48 -1.15
N LEU A 198 4.45 -0.96 -0.88
CA LEU A 198 5.69 -0.35 -1.37
C LEU A 198 5.75 -0.30 -2.90
N ALA A 199 5.30 -1.36 -3.57
CA ALA A 199 5.35 -1.43 -5.02
C ALA A 199 4.20 -0.70 -5.73
N VAL A 200 3.17 -0.33 -4.99
CA VAL A 200 2.11 0.55 -5.47
C VAL A 200 2.57 2.01 -5.46
N GLY A 201 3.29 2.44 -4.42
CA GLY A 201 3.83 3.80 -4.30
C GLY A 201 4.79 3.98 -3.12
N MET A 202 5.72 4.92 -3.27
CA MET A 202 6.92 5.07 -2.45
C MET A 202 6.71 5.85 -1.16
N GLU A 203 5.68 6.67 -1.11
CA GLU A 203 5.18 7.38 0.06
C GLU A 203 4.82 6.45 1.22
N THR A 204 4.67 5.14 0.97
CA THR A 204 4.42 4.13 2.00
C THR A 204 5.69 3.56 2.66
N VAL A 205 6.89 3.93 2.19
CA VAL A 205 8.17 3.49 2.79
C VAL A 205 8.20 3.66 4.32
N PRO A 206 7.77 4.79 4.91
CA PRO A 206 7.74 4.95 6.37
C PRO A 206 6.88 3.90 7.08
N TYR A 207 5.72 3.53 6.52
CA TYR A 207 4.83 2.51 7.08
C TYR A 207 5.47 1.12 7.01
N VAL A 208 6.00 0.76 5.84
CA VAL A 208 6.67 -0.53 5.60
C VAL A 208 7.90 -0.68 6.50
N ALA A 209 8.72 0.37 6.59
CA ALA A 209 9.90 0.40 7.46
C ALA A 209 9.50 0.25 8.94
N THR A 210 8.45 0.94 9.39
CA THR A 210 7.95 0.83 10.77
C THR A 210 7.51 -0.59 11.08
N ILE A 211 6.75 -1.23 10.19
CA ILE A 211 6.32 -2.62 10.34
C ILE A 211 7.54 -3.55 10.42
N GLY A 212 8.50 -3.42 9.51
CA GLY A 212 9.74 -4.22 9.51
C GLY A 212 10.58 -4.04 10.78
N VAL A 213 10.68 -2.79 11.29
CA VAL A 213 11.36 -2.49 12.56
C VAL A 213 10.63 -3.13 13.74
N CYS A 214 9.30 -3.07 13.78
CA CYS A 214 8.50 -3.73 14.81
C CYS A 214 8.77 -5.24 14.85
N VAL A 215 8.68 -5.92 13.70
CA VAL A 215 8.98 -7.36 13.58
C VAL A 215 10.41 -7.67 14.03
N SER A 216 11.37 -6.86 13.59
CA SER A 216 12.79 -7.03 13.97
C SER A 216 13.01 -6.84 15.48
N ARG A 217 12.34 -5.86 16.10
CA ARG A 217 12.43 -5.60 17.55
C ARG A 217 11.79 -6.70 18.37
N LEU A 218 10.63 -7.21 17.95
CA LEU A 218 9.97 -8.36 18.58
C LEU A 218 10.88 -9.59 18.51
N PHE A 219 11.49 -9.85 17.35
CA PHE A 219 12.47 -10.91 17.20
C PHE A 219 13.72 -10.72 18.07
N VAL A 220 14.19 -9.48 18.31
CA VAL A 220 15.28 -9.23 19.27
C VAL A 220 14.81 -9.47 20.71
N ALA A 221 13.56 -9.19 21.03
CA ALA A 221 13.01 -9.34 22.38
C ALA A 221 12.79 -10.81 22.77
N ASP A 222 12.10 -11.57 21.94
CA ASP A 222 11.79 -12.98 22.18
C ASP A 222 12.17 -13.82 20.95
N ARG A 223 13.10 -14.77 21.12
CA ARG A 223 13.48 -15.66 20.01
C ARG A 223 12.41 -16.71 19.76
N SER A 224 11.96 -17.33 20.85
CA SER A 224 11.17 -18.55 20.82
C SER A 224 9.83 -18.31 20.14
N GLY A 225 9.17 -17.19 20.48
CA GLY A 225 7.88 -16.81 19.88
C GLY A 225 8.02 -16.22 18.48
N GLU A 226 9.03 -15.37 18.24
CA GLU A 226 9.02 -14.47 17.08
C GLU A 226 9.92 -14.89 15.92
N ARG A 227 10.77 -15.92 16.08
CA ARG A 227 11.68 -16.37 15.01
C ARG A 227 10.94 -16.71 13.72
N THR A 228 9.87 -17.48 13.82
CA THR A 228 9.09 -17.92 12.66
C THR A 228 8.37 -16.74 12.01
N ILE A 229 7.87 -15.81 12.82
CA ILE A 229 7.19 -14.59 12.35
C ILE A 229 8.16 -13.70 11.57
N ALA A 230 9.34 -13.43 12.12
CA ALA A 230 10.36 -12.63 11.44
C ALA A 230 10.84 -13.28 10.14
N ARG A 231 11.03 -14.60 10.14
CA ARG A 231 11.39 -15.35 8.93
C ARG A 231 10.31 -15.23 7.87
N ASP A 232 9.07 -15.56 8.20
CA ASP A 232 7.99 -15.66 7.23
C ASP A 232 7.60 -14.27 6.71
N PHE A 233 7.59 -13.23 7.56
CA PHE A 233 7.45 -11.84 7.13
C PHE A 233 8.55 -11.44 6.13
N GLY A 234 9.82 -11.72 6.46
CA GLY A 234 10.95 -11.39 5.57
C GLY A 234 10.88 -12.12 4.23
N LEU A 235 10.50 -13.40 4.22
CA LEU A 235 10.32 -14.18 3.00
C LEU A 235 9.15 -13.68 2.14
N GLY A 236 8.03 -13.30 2.77
CA GLY A 236 6.89 -12.72 2.08
C GLY A 236 7.24 -11.39 1.43
N PHE A 237 7.93 -10.52 2.18
CA PHE A 237 8.36 -9.22 1.71
C PHE A 237 9.32 -9.32 0.52
N ALA A 238 10.42 -10.08 0.65
CA ALA A 238 11.40 -10.23 -0.42
C ALA A 238 10.83 -10.99 -1.63
N GLY A 239 10.08 -12.06 -1.39
CA GLY A 239 9.52 -12.89 -2.45
C GLY A 239 8.53 -12.12 -3.31
N VAL A 240 7.62 -11.36 -2.68
CA VAL A 240 6.62 -10.57 -3.41
C VAL A 240 7.25 -9.37 -4.09
N ALA A 241 8.23 -8.69 -3.47
CA ALA A 241 8.97 -7.62 -4.14
C ALA A 241 9.65 -8.13 -5.42
N ALA A 242 10.24 -9.33 -5.41
CA ALA A 242 10.81 -9.96 -6.60
C ALA A 242 9.77 -10.28 -7.67
N LEU A 243 8.62 -10.85 -7.27
CA LEU A 243 7.52 -11.15 -8.19
C LEU A 243 6.98 -9.89 -8.85
N VAL A 244 6.73 -8.84 -8.06
CA VAL A 244 6.22 -7.57 -8.57
C VAL A 244 7.24 -6.90 -9.49
N PHE A 245 8.53 -6.93 -9.15
CA PHE A 245 9.58 -6.37 -10.00
C PHE A 245 9.56 -7.01 -11.40
N VAL A 246 9.52 -8.35 -11.47
CA VAL A 246 9.44 -9.07 -12.75
C VAL A 246 8.10 -8.82 -13.46
N ALA A 247 7.01 -8.74 -12.70
CA ALA A 247 5.67 -8.61 -13.26
C ALA A 247 5.37 -7.19 -13.75
N THR A 248 5.98 -6.15 -13.21
CA THR A 248 5.60 -4.75 -13.49
C THR A 248 6.71 -3.91 -14.13
N ILE A 249 7.97 -4.34 -14.03
CA ILE A 249 9.10 -3.60 -14.60
C ILE A 249 9.59 -4.29 -15.88
N PRO A 250 9.61 -3.59 -17.03
CA PRO A 250 10.06 -4.19 -18.29
C PRO A 250 11.55 -4.56 -18.22
N PRO A 251 11.98 -5.69 -18.83
CA PRO A 251 13.37 -6.13 -18.77
C PRO A 251 14.44 -5.09 -19.16
N PRO A 252 14.23 -4.22 -20.16
CA PRO A 252 15.17 -3.14 -20.48
C PRO A 252 15.37 -2.11 -19.34
N ALA A 253 14.39 -1.97 -18.42
CA ALA A 253 14.44 -1.04 -17.30
C ALA A 253 14.96 -1.68 -16.00
N TRP A 254 15.35 -2.96 -15.99
CA TRP A 254 15.79 -3.64 -14.76
C TRP A 254 17.07 -3.06 -14.14
N GLY A 255 17.85 -2.29 -14.91
CA GLY A 255 19.03 -1.57 -14.42
C GLY A 255 18.78 -0.08 -14.13
N VAL A 256 17.54 0.40 -14.30
CA VAL A 256 17.18 1.81 -14.13
C VAL A 256 16.56 2.00 -12.76
N ALA A 257 17.11 2.95 -12.01
CA ALA A 257 16.66 3.27 -10.67
C ALA A 257 15.85 4.57 -10.67
N GLU A 258 14.55 4.42 -10.45
CA GLU A 258 13.59 5.49 -10.21
C GLU A 258 13.34 5.61 -8.70
N CYS A 259 13.33 6.82 -8.16
CA CYS A 259 13.26 7.05 -6.72
C CYS A 259 11.83 7.32 -6.23
N ASP A 260 10.96 7.77 -7.11
CA ASP A 260 9.53 8.03 -6.92
C ASP A 260 8.63 6.88 -7.40
N ALA A 261 9.19 5.91 -8.13
CA ALA A 261 8.49 4.71 -8.61
C ALA A 261 9.11 3.42 -8.05
N PHE A 262 8.37 2.32 -8.05
CA PHE A 262 8.95 1.01 -7.75
C PHE A 262 9.92 0.60 -8.86
N SER A 263 11.20 0.48 -8.54
CA SER A 263 12.26 0.13 -9.49
C SER A 263 13.28 -0.82 -8.85
N VAL A 264 14.44 -0.99 -9.50
CA VAL A 264 15.52 -1.83 -8.97
C VAL A 264 16.01 -1.35 -7.61
N ALA A 265 15.94 -0.04 -7.31
CA ALA A 265 16.39 0.51 -6.04
C ALA A 265 15.59 -0.06 -4.86
N GLN A 266 14.27 0.01 -4.97
CA GLN A 266 13.29 -0.47 -4.00
C GLN A 266 13.32 -1.99 -3.89
N PHE A 267 13.36 -2.68 -5.04
CA PHE A 267 13.46 -4.13 -5.09
C PHE A 267 14.70 -4.65 -4.37
N VAL A 268 15.88 -4.08 -4.63
CA VAL A 268 17.14 -4.51 -3.99
C VAL A 268 17.08 -4.29 -2.48
N VAL A 269 16.58 -3.13 -2.02
CA VAL A 269 16.39 -2.85 -0.59
C VAL A 269 15.43 -3.86 0.03
N ALA A 270 14.28 -4.11 -0.60
CA ALA A 270 13.28 -5.05 -0.10
C ALA A 270 13.82 -6.49 -0.06
N ALA A 271 14.55 -6.92 -1.09
CA ALA A 271 15.15 -8.24 -1.18
C ALA A 271 16.22 -8.45 -0.10
N ILE A 272 17.15 -7.51 0.07
CA ILE A 272 18.20 -7.60 1.10
C ILE A 272 17.58 -7.55 2.49
N ALA A 273 16.62 -6.64 2.74
CA ALA A 273 15.97 -6.53 4.04
C ALA A 273 15.19 -7.80 4.40
N GLY A 274 14.36 -8.31 3.48
CA GLY A 274 13.52 -9.48 3.71
C GLY A 274 14.33 -10.78 3.83
N VAL A 275 15.23 -11.05 2.88
CA VAL A 275 16.11 -12.24 2.93
C VAL A 275 17.07 -12.15 4.11
N GLY A 276 17.63 -10.98 4.39
CA GLY A 276 18.53 -10.75 5.52
C GLY A 276 17.85 -11.02 6.85
N LEU A 277 16.65 -10.50 7.07
CA LEU A 277 15.85 -10.79 8.27
C LEU A 277 15.56 -12.28 8.39
N ALA A 278 15.14 -12.92 7.30
CA ALA A 278 14.84 -14.35 7.29
C ALA A 278 16.07 -15.21 7.57
N ALA A 279 17.23 -14.88 6.99
CA ALA A 279 18.49 -15.56 7.22
C ALA A 279 18.96 -15.42 8.68
N ILE A 280 18.91 -14.20 9.24
CA ILE A 280 19.26 -13.95 10.65
C ILE A 280 18.34 -14.75 11.58
N ALA A 281 17.04 -14.80 11.27
CA ALA A 281 16.09 -15.61 12.02
C ALA A 281 16.39 -17.12 11.92
N LEU A 282 16.91 -17.61 10.79
CA LEU A 282 17.19 -19.03 10.58
C LEU A 282 18.50 -19.52 11.20
N VAL A 283 19.53 -18.67 11.33
CA VAL A 283 20.86 -19.11 11.77
C VAL A 283 20.91 -19.30 13.30
N GLU A 284 21.03 -20.57 13.74
CA GLU A 284 21.01 -20.98 15.16
C GLU A 284 22.00 -20.20 16.06
N PRO A 285 23.30 -20.08 15.70
CA PRO A 285 24.26 -19.29 16.48
C PRO A 285 23.93 -17.80 16.51
N ALA A 286 23.49 -17.24 15.37
CA ALA A 286 23.15 -15.84 15.18
C ALA A 286 22.03 -15.36 16.10
N ALA A 287 21.06 -16.25 16.33
CA ALA A 287 19.88 -15.94 17.12
C ALA A 287 20.03 -16.32 18.62
N GLY A 288 21.20 -16.78 19.07
CA GLY A 288 21.39 -17.35 20.43
C GLY A 288 21.36 -16.32 21.56
N SER A 289 21.79 -15.07 21.32
CA SER A 289 21.76 -13.98 22.30
C SER A 289 21.05 -12.74 21.77
N ARG A 290 20.45 -11.97 22.68
CA ARG A 290 19.79 -10.70 22.35
C ARG A 290 20.76 -9.69 21.73
N GLN A 291 21.98 -9.57 22.27
CA GLN A 291 22.99 -8.67 21.70
C GLN A 291 23.42 -9.09 20.30
N ARG A 292 23.58 -10.39 20.03
CA ARG A 292 23.99 -10.88 18.71
C ARG A 292 22.92 -10.62 17.65
N ARG A 293 21.64 -10.84 17.98
CA ARG A 293 20.52 -10.49 17.08
C ARG A 293 20.51 -9.01 16.75
N LEU A 294 20.64 -8.16 17.77
CA LEU A 294 20.69 -6.71 17.58
C LEU A 294 21.89 -6.32 16.71
N ALA A 295 23.07 -6.87 16.97
CA ALA A 295 24.28 -6.59 16.19
C ALA A 295 24.13 -7.01 14.72
N LEU A 296 23.52 -8.17 14.45
CA LEU A 296 23.29 -8.64 13.09
C LEU A 296 22.24 -7.82 12.34
N LEU A 297 21.16 -7.41 13.01
CA LEU A 297 20.16 -6.52 12.42
C LEU A 297 20.73 -5.11 12.19
N ALA A 298 21.57 -4.61 13.09
CA ALA A 298 22.30 -3.36 12.90
C ALA A 298 23.26 -3.47 11.71
N ALA A 299 23.99 -4.58 11.59
CA ALA A 299 24.85 -4.84 10.43
C ALA A 299 24.04 -4.91 9.13
N LEU A 300 22.86 -5.54 9.14
CA LEU A 300 21.95 -5.54 7.98
C LEU A 300 21.51 -4.12 7.60
N GLY A 301 21.18 -3.28 8.59
CA GLY A 301 20.87 -1.86 8.36
C GLY A 301 22.05 -1.08 7.75
N VAL A 302 23.27 -1.33 8.22
CA VAL A 302 24.49 -0.74 7.63
C VAL A 302 24.69 -1.21 6.20
N VAL A 303 24.49 -2.50 5.91
CA VAL A 303 24.59 -3.04 4.55
C VAL A 303 23.55 -2.39 3.64
N LEU A 304 22.30 -2.26 4.08
CA LEU A 304 21.25 -1.58 3.31
C LEU A 304 21.63 -0.12 3.01
N GLY A 305 22.08 0.63 4.02
CA GLY A 305 22.52 2.01 3.84
C GLY A 305 23.71 2.14 2.88
N ALA A 306 24.69 1.23 2.99
CA ALA A 306 25.84 1.20 2.09
C ALA A 306 25.45 0.85 0.65
N VAL A 307 24.52 -0.09 0.46
CA VAL A 307 24.00 -0.46 -0.87
C VAL A 307 23.27 0.72 -1.51
N VAL A 308 22.38 1.39 -0.78
CA VAL A 308 21.69 2.58 -1.31
C VAL A 308 22.69 3.68 -1.64
N ALA A 309 23.63 3.99 -0.74
CA ALA A 309 24.61 5.04 -0.98
C ALA A 309 25.57 4.75 -2.14
N ALA A 310 25.93 3.48 -2.36
CA ALA A 310 26.88 3.10 -3.41
C ALA A 310 26.20 2.87 -4.77
N LEU A 311 25.01 2.27 -4.80
CA LEU A 311 24.35 1.86 -6.05
C LEU A 311 23.23 2.82 -6.48
N PHE A 312 22.59 3.51 -5.53
CA PHE A 312 21.45 4.39 -5.78
C PHE A 312 21.60 5.76 -5.09
N PRO A 313 22.77 6.43 -5.17
CA PRO A 313 23.00 7.71 -4.49
C PRO A 313 22.00 8.80 -4.87
N GLN A 314 21.44 8.74 -6.09
CA GLN A 314 20.40 9.65 -6.56
C GLN A 314 19.09 9.56 -5.76
N CYS A 315 18.83 8.44 -5.07
CA CYS A 315 17.64 8.29 -4.23
C CYS A 315 17.87 8.74 -2.78
N LEU A 316 19.04 9.32 -2.47
CA LEU A 316 19.30 9.97 -1.18
C LEU A 316 18.93 11.46 -1.17
N SER A 317 18.75 12.08 -2.35
CA SER A 317 18.23 13.44 -2.46
C SER A 317 16.72 13.45 -2.30
N ALA A 318 16.14 14.64 -2.05
CA ALA A 318 14.70 14.81 -2.06
C ALA A 318 14.11 14.36 -3.43
N PRO A 319 12.89 13.77 -3.48
CA PRO A 319 12.30 13.21 -4.70
C PRO A 319 12.28 14.18 -5.90
N TYR A 320 12.24 15.49 -5.64
CA TYR A 320 12.21 16.54 -6.65
C TYR A 320 13.45 17.45 -6.64
N ALA A 321 14.58 16.98 -6.10
CA ALA A 321 15.80 17.79 -5.97
C ALA A 321 16.37 18.27 -7.32
N ASN A 322 16.08 17.54 -8.40
CA ASN A 322 16.52 17.86 -9.75
C ASN A 322 15.46 18.62 -10.58
N LEU A 323 14.33 18.99 -9.98
CA LEU A 323 13.28 19.74 -10.66
C LEU A 323 13.79 21.14 -11.02
N ASP A 324 13.37 21.65 -12.18
CA ASP A 324 13.64 23.05 -12.55
C ASP A 324 13.17 23.97 -11.40
N PRO A 325 14.02 24.87 -10.88
CA PRO A 325 13.65 25.76 -9.79
C PRO A 325 12.34 26.51 -10.02
N ARG A 326 12.01 26.84 -11.27
CA ARG A 326 10.77 27.50 -11.65
C ARG A 326 9.55 26.59 -11.53
N LEU A 327 9.67 25.31 -11.84
CA LEU A 327 8.60 24.33 -11.63
C LEU A 327 8.38 24.08 -10.13
N LYS A 328 9.44 24.13 -9.34
CA LYS A 328 9.31 24.08 -7.88
C LYS A 328 8.50 25.28 -7.37
N GLU A 329 8.92 26.50 -7.72
CA GLU A 329 8.30 27.74 -7.25
C GLU A 329 6.85 27.90 -7.73
N LEU A 330 6.57 27.62 -9.00
CA LEU A 330 5.26 27.90 -9.61
C LEU A 330 4.25 26.76 -9.46
N TRP A 331 4.70 25.56 -9.09
CA TRP A 331 3.83 24.39 -9.00
C TRP A 331 4.05 23.59 -7.72
N LEU A 332 5.22 22.98 -7.50
CA LEU A 332 5.43 22.04 -6.38
C LEU A 332 5.21 22.71 -5.01
N ASP A 333 5.61 23.97 -4.85
CA ASP A 333 5.41 24.73 -3.61
C ASP A 333 3.95 25.07 -3.30
N HIS A 334 3.05 24.84 -4.27
CA HIS A 334 1.60 25.00 -4.13
C HIS A 334 0.87 23.65 -4.03
N ILE A 335 1.61 22.54 -3.92
CA ILE A 335 1.05 21.21 -3.65
C ILE A 335 1.19 20.93 -2.16
N ASP A 336 0.06 20.83 -1.46
CA ASP A 336 0.00 20.65 0.00
C ASP A 336 0.74 19.39 0.45
N GLU A 337 0.63 18.30 -0.33
CA GLU A 337 1.30 17.01 -0.08
C GLU A 337 2.83 17.10 -0.12
N ALA A 338 3.37 18.06 -0.87
CA ALA A 338 4.80 18.32 -0.96
C ALA A 338 5.31 19.22 0.17
N GLN A 339 4.41 19.82 0.96
CA GLN A 339 4.77 20.71 2.06
C GLN A 339 5.09 19.94 3.33
N SER A 340 5.96 20.52 4.15
CA SER A 340 6.22 19.96 5.47
C SER A 340 5.00 20.15 6.38
N LEU A 341 4.79 19.22 7.31
CA LEU A 341 3.74 19.35 8.33
C LEU A 341 3.84 20.67 9.11
N PHE A 342 5.05 21.16 9.37
CA PHE A 342 5.25 22.45 10.04
C PHE A 342 4.79 23.63 9.19
N THR A 343 4.99 23.56 7.88
CA THR A 343 4.51 24.57 6.93
C THR A 343 2.98 24.60 6.93
N LEU A 344 2.35 23.43 6.78
CA LEU A 344 0.89 23.30 6.76
C LEU A 344 0.27 23.81 8.06
N LEU A 345 0.80 23.40 9.23
CA LEU A 345 0.31 23.88 10.53
C LEU A 345 0.45 25.40 10.72
N ALA A 346 1.42 26.03 10.07
CA ALA A 346 1.64 27.47 10.17
C ALA A 346 0.77 28.28 9.18
N GLN A 347 0.48 27.72 8.00
CA GLN A 347 -0.19 28.41 6.91
C GLN A 347 -1.69 28.11 6.85
N ASP A 348 -2.11 26.91 7.26
CA ASP A 348 -3.51 26.45 7.29
C ASP A 348 -3.81 25.72 8.63
N PRO A 349 -3.84 26.46 9.76
CA PRO A 349 -4.27 25.88 11.03
C PRO A 349 -5.78 25.58 10.99
N ALA A 350 -6.12 24.31 11.21
CA ALA A 350 -7.48 23.76 11.21
C ALA A 350 -8.52 24.53 12.05
#